data_AF-A0A8S3CJH1-F1
#
_entry.id   AF-A0A8S3CJH1-F1
#
_cell.length_a   1.000
_cell.length_b   1.000
_cell.length_c   1.000
_cell.angle_alpha   90.00
_cell.angle_beta   90.00
_cell.angle_gamma   90.00
#
_symmetry.space_group_name_H-M   'P 1'
#
loop_
_entity.id
_entity.type
_entity.pdbx_description
1 polymer ?
#
loop_
_entity_poly.entity_id
_entity_poly.type
_entity_poly.pdbx_seq_one_letter_code
_entity_poly.pdbx_strand_id
1 'polypeptide(L)' 'EPLVIETPVLIKNPFTEPGQPGTPQCVERDRDRIELKWNPPKSDGGNPIKGYQIERREKAA' A
#
# COMPACT_ATOMS: atom_id res chain seq x y z
N GLU A 1 16.09 40.91 -15.68
CA GLU A 1 17.13 40.10 -15.01
C GLU A 1 16.72 38.64 -15.11
N PRO A 2 17.54 37.73 -15.68
CA PRO A 2 17.14 36.34 -15.82
C PRO A 2 17.21 35.62 -14.46
N LEU A 3 16.19 34.82 -14.15
CA LEU A 3 16.16 33.99 -12.95
C LEU A 3 17.22 32.89 -13.07
N VAL A 4 18.29 33.02 -12.28
CA VAL A 4 19.28 31.95 -12.09
C VAL A 4 18.72 31.00 -11.05
N ILE A 5 18.39 29.79 -11.46
CA ILE A 5 18.01 28.70 -10.57
C ILE A 5 19.29 28.04 -10.03
N GLU A 6 19.61 28.29 -8.75
CA GLU A 6 20.80 27.73 -8.09
C GLU A 6 20.67 26.22 -7.82
N THR A 7 19.43 25.71 -7.76
CA THR A 7 19.15 24.29 -7.53
C THR A 7 18.49 23.63 -8.74
N PRO A 8 18.99 22.46 -9.17
CA PRO A 8 18.35 21.71 -10.24
C PRO A 8 16.97 21.23 -9.79
N VAL A 9 15.94 21.48 -10.60
CA VAL A 9 14.59 20.97 -10.34
C VAL A 9 14.51 19.53 -10.84
N LEU A 10 14.38 18.57 -9.92
CA LEU A 10 14.13 17.17 -10.27
C LEU A 10 12.64 16.98 -10.56
N ILE A 11 12.30 16.77 -11.83
CA ILE A 11 10.95 16.35 -12.22
C ILE A 11 10.77 14.90 -11.75
N LYS A 12 10.01 14.74 -10.66
CA LYS A 12 9.58 13.44 -10.14
C LYS A 12 8.06 13.40 -10.10
N ASN A 13 7.48 12.21 -10.20
CA ASN A 13 6.06 12.04 -9.94
C ASN A 13 5.76 12.55 -8.51
N PRO A 14 4.75 13.41 -8.30
CA PRO A 14 4.35 13.82 -6.96
C PRO A 14 3.91 12.64 -6.10
N PHE A 15 3.54 11.52 -6.73
CA PHE A 15 3.10 10.30 -6.09
C PHE A 15 4.10 9.17 -6.29
N THR A 16 4.25 8.35 -5.27
CA THR A 16 4.99 7.09 -5.29
C THR A 16 4.04 5.92 -5.06
N GLU A 17 4.57 4.70 -5.12
CA GLU A 17 3.80 3.52 -4.71
C GLU A 17 3.45 3.60 -3.22
N PRO A 18 2.24 3.15 -2.81
CA PRO A 18 1.92 2.94 -1.40
C PRO A 18 2.91 1.97 -0.76
N GLY A 19 3.18 2.16 0.53
CA GLY A 19 3.97 1.23 1.30
C GLY A 19 3.29 -0.14 1.46
N GLN A 20 4.03 -1.10 1.99
CA GLN A 20 3.46 -2.40 2.33
C GLN A 20 2.38 -2.26 3.42
N PRO A 21 1.19 -2.86 3.24
CA PRO A 21 0.22 -2.96 4.33
C PRO A 21 0.74 -3.88 5.44
N GLY A 22 0.13 -3.81 6.61
CA GLY A 22 0.43 -4.75 7.69
C GLY A 22 0.10 -6.20 7.28
N THR A 23 0.80 -7.17 7.89
CA THR A 23 0.50 -8.59 7.69
C THR A 23 -0.96 -8.88 8.07
N PRO A 24 -1.76 -9.51 7.18
CA PRO A 24 -3.13 -9.86 7.49
C PRO A 24 -3.17 -10.90 8.61
N GLN A 25 -3.94 -10.58 9.64
CA GLN A 25 -4.19 -11.44 10.79
C GLN A 25 -5.58 -12.05 10.67
N CYS A 26 -5.65 -13.34 10.92
CA CYS A 26 -6.93 -14.03 10.99
C CYS A 26 -7.56 -13.82 12.36
N VAL A 27 -8.72 -13.17 12.37
CA VAL A 27 -9.45 -12.87 13.61
C VAL A 27 -10.43 -13.99 13.91
N GLU A 28 -11.14 -14.46 12.89
CA GLU A 28 -12.15 -15.51 13.03
C GLU A 28 -12.13 -16.42 11.80
N ARG A 29 -12.47 -17.69 12.01
CA ARG A 29 -12.60 -18.70 10.95
C ARG A 29 -13.85 -19.53 11.18
N ASP A 30 -14.69 -19.55 10.17
CA ASP A 30 -15.84 -20.43 10.05
C ASP A 30 -15.56 -21.51 8.97
N ARG A 31 -16.55 -22.36 8.73
CA ARG A 31 -16.47 -23.40 7.70
C ARG A 31 -16.30 -22.81 6.28
N ASP A 32 -16.95 -21.69 6.00
CA ASP A 32 -17.03 -21.07 4.67
C ASP A 32 -16.57 -19.60 4.64
N ARG A 33 -16.19 -19.03 5.79
CA ARG A 33 -15.79 -17.64 5.93
C ARG A 33 -14.52 -17.49 6.76
N ILE A 34 -13.73 -16.47 6.43
CA ILE A 34 -12.58 -16.04 7.23
C ILE A 34 -12.67 -14.52 7.42
N GLU A 35 -12.53 -14.04 8.65
CA GLU A 35 -12.38 -12.62 8.94
C GLU A 35 -10.89 -12.27 9.06
N LEU A 36 -10.43 -11.32 8.24
CA LEU A 36 -9.06 -10.82 8.21
C LEU A 36 -9.01 -9.36 8.65
N LYS A 37 -8.02 -9.02 9.47
CA LYS A 37 -7.68 -7.62 9.82
C LYS A 37 -6.22 -7.34 9.49
N TRP A 38 -5.94 -6.16 8.98
CA TRP A 38 -4.58 -5.67 8.74
C TRP A 38 -4.52 -4.17 8.98
N ASN A 39 -3.30 -3.67 9.20
CA ASN A 39 -3.06 -2.24 9.29
C ASN A 39 -2.84 -1.64 7.90
N PRO A 40 -3.27 -0.39 7.65
CA PRO A 40 -2.92 0.31 6.43
C PRO A 40 -1.39 0.53 6.34
N PRO A 41 -0.86 0.77 5.13
CA PRO A 41 0.51 1.23 4.94
C PRO A 41 0.83 2.49 5.74
N LYS A 42 2.08 2.65 6.15
CA LYS A 42 2.55 3.88 6.81
C LYS A 42 2.51 5.11 5.90
N SER A 43 2.55 4.91 4.58
CA SER A 43 2.47 5.93 3.55
C SER A 43 1.64 5.39 2.40
N ASP A 44 0.72 6.20 1.88
CA ASP A 44 -0.06 5.93 0.68
C ASP A 44 0.67 6.38 -0.61
N GLY A 45 1.91 6.86 -0.47
CA GLY A 45 2.69 7.38 -1.59
C GLY A 45 2.16 8.73 -2.12
N GLY A 46 1.33 9.44 -1.35
CA GLY A 46 0.79 10.74 -1.72
C GLY A 46 -0.53 10.68 -2.49
N ASN A 47 -1.12 9.49 -2.69
CA ASN A 47 -2.42 9.32 -3.34
C ASN A 47 -3.28 8.32 -2.55
N PRO A 48 -4.56 8.61 -2.24
CA PRO A 48 -5.39 7.74 -1.43
C PRO A 48 -5.46 6.28 -1.94
N ILE A 49 -5.38 5.35 -0.98
CA ILE A 49 -5.52 3.91 -1.26
C ILE A 49 -6.94 3.62 -1.75
N LYS A 50 -7.04 3.01 -2.94
CA LYS A 50 -8.33 2.67 -3.57
C LYS A 50 -8.89 1.31 -3.13
N GLY A 51 -8.02 0.41 -2.67
CA GLY A 51 -8.40 -0.94 -2.26
C GLY A 51 -7.18 -1.82 -1.99
N TYR A 52 -7.44 -3.08 -1.63
CA TYR A 52 -6.44 -4.09 -1.35
C TYR A 52 -6.71 -5.34 -2.19
N GLN A 53 -5.66 -5.99 -2.69
CA GLN A 53 -5.74 -7.31 -3.30
C GLN A 53 -5.40 -8.36 -2.24
N ILE A 54 -6.31 -9.32 -2.03
CA ILE A 54 -6.15 -10.40 -1.05
C ILE A 54 -6.04 -11.71 -1.81
N GLU A 55 -5.01 -12.49 -1.49
CA GLU A 55 -4.75 -13.78 -2.11
C GLU A 55 -4.87 -14.89 -1.06
N ARG A 56 -5.49 -16.01 -1.45
CA ARG A 56 -5.66 -17.20 -0.61
C ARG A 56 -5.03 -18.39 -1.33
N ARG A 57 -4.19 -19.13 -0.63
CA ARG A 57 -3.61 -20.39 -1.12
C ARG A 57 -4.01 -21.53 -0.19
N GLU A 58 -4.48 -22.63 -0.77
CA GLU A 58 -4.74 -23.87 -0.02
C GLU A 58 -3.42 -24.54 0.35
N LYS A 59 -3.39 -25.25 1.48
CA LYS A 59 -2.21 -26.05 1.82
C LYS A 59 -1.99 -27.05 0.70
N ALA A 60 -0.76 -27.12 0.18
CA ALA A 60 -0.37 -28.23 -0.67
C ALA A 60 -0.58 -29.53 0.13
N ALA A 61 -1.20 -30.51 -0.52
CA ALA A 61 -1.48 -31.83 0.06
C ALA A 61 -0.21 -32.54 0.54
#